data_AF-A0A5Q4Z060-F1
#
_entry.id   AF-A0A5Q4Z060-F1
#
_cell.length_a   1.000
_cell.length_b   1.000
_cell.length_c   1.000
_cell.angle_alpha   90.00
_cell.angle_beta   90.00
_cell.angle_gamma   90.00
#
_symmetry.space_group_name_H-M   'P 1'
#
loop_
_entity.id
_entity.type
_entity.pdbx_description
1 polymer ?
#
loop_
_entity_poly.entity_id
_entity_poly.type
_entity_poly.pdbx_seq_one_letter_code
_entity_poly.pdbx_strand_id
1 'polypeptide(L)' 'MLIQGDLCPHCGLIIMLPTDLEPKCLGCGELINRDE' A
#
# COMPACT_ATOMS: atom_id res chain seq x y z
N MET A 1 -6.98 -8.12 -2.61
CA MET A 1 -7.08 -6.93 -1.73
C MET A 1 -5.91 -6.93 -0.76
N LEU A 2 -5.02 -5.95 -0.84
CA LEU A 2 -3.88 -5.79 0.07
C LEU A 2 -4.32 -5.01 1.32
N ILE A 3 -3.90 -5.45 2.50
CA ILE A 3 -4.26 -4.85 3.78
C ILE A 3 -3.06 -4.19 4.47
N GLN A 4 -3.33 -3.36 5.48
CA GLN A 4 -2.28 -2.78 6.31
C GLN A 4 -1.41 -3.89 6.92
N GLY A 5 -0.09 -3.75 6.80
CA GLY A 5 0.86 -4.76 7.26
C GLY A 5 1.30 -5.76 6.18
N ASP A 6 0.64 -5.79 5.01
CA ASP A 6 1.14 -6.54 3.85
C ASP A 6 2.41 -5.90 3.26
N LEU A 7 3.14 -6.66 2.44
CA LEU A 7 4.25 -6.13 1.67
C LEU A 7 3.76 -5.55 0.34
N CYS A 8 4.24 -4.36 -0.01
CA CYS A 8 4.02 -3.75 -1.30
C CYS A 8 4.63 -4.63 -2.40
N PRO A 9 3.87 -5.09 -3.39
CA PRO A 9 4.37 -5.98 -4.44
C PRO A 9 5.40 -5.30 -5.36
N HIS A 10 5.50 -3.97 -5.35
CA HIS A 10 6.42 -3.24 -6.23
C HIS A 10 7.82 -3.08 -5.61
N CYS A 11 7.92 -2.94 -4.28
CA CYS A 11 9.17 -2.61 -3.62
C CYS A 11 9.48 -3.46 -2.38
N GLY A 12 8.58 -4.35 -1.96
CA GLY A 12 8.77 -5.27 -0.83
C GLY A 12 8.72 -4.61 0.55
N LEU A 13 8.28 -3.35 0.65
CA LEU A 13 8.15 -2.63 1.92
C LEU A 13 6.74 -2.75 2.50
N ILE A 14 6.63 -2.65 3.83
CA ILE A 14 5.34 -2.75 4.53
C ILE A 14 4.40 -1.62 4.08
N ILE A 15 3.17 -2.01 3.75
CA ILE A 15 2.06 -1.12 3.46
C ILE A 15 1.57 -0.52 4.78
N MET A 16 1.60 0.81 4.86
CA MET A 16 0.96 1.57 5.92
C MET A 16 -0.23 2.33 5.34
N LEU A 17 -1.38 2.18 5.97
CA LEU A 17 -2.60 2.92 5.63
C LEU A 17 -2.62 4.21 6.46
N PRO A 18 -2.52 5.40 5.84
CA PRO A 18 -2.85 6.63 6.55
C PRO A 18 -4.34 6.63 6.89
N THR A 19 -4.70 7.12 8.08
CA THR A 19 -6.08 7.13 8.60
C THR A 19 -7.07 7.98 7.79
N ASP A 20 -6.59 8.76 6.82
CA ASP A 20 -7.36 9.77 6.10
C ASP A 20 -7.27 9.68 4.56
N LEU A 21 -6.45 8.79 3.99
CA LEU A 21 -6.15 8.83 2.55
C LEU A 21 -5.97 7.45 1.92
N GLU A 22 -6.26 7.42 0.62
CA GLU A 22 -6.10 6.29 -0.30
C GLU A 22 -4.86 5.43 0.03
N PRO A 23 -5.01 4.09 0.03
CA PRO A 23 -3.93 3.21 0.43
C PRO A 23 -2.76 3.38 -0.55
N LYS A 24 -1.64 3.93 -0.07
CA LYS A 24 -0.44 4.23 -0.87
C LYS A 24 0.79 3.69 -0.16
N CYS A 25 1.72 3.09 -0.90
CA CYS A 25 3.00 2.68 -0.35
C CYS A 25 3.83 3.91 0.01
N LEU A 26 4.31 4.00 1.26
CA LEU A 26 5.19 5.09 1.70
C LEU A 26 6.63 4.97 1.15
N GLY A 27 7.00 3.80 0.62
CA GLY A 27 8.31 3.55 0.03
C GLY A 27 8.41 3.99 -1.42
N CYS A 28 7.58 3.40 -2.30
CA CYS A 28 7.60 3.69 -3.73
C CYS A 28 6.53 4.69 -4.19
N GLY A 29 5.58 5.03 -3.33
CA GLY A 29 4.50 5.96 -3.67
C GLY A 29 3.41 5.37 -4.56
N GLU A 30 3.35 4.06 -4.73
CA GLU A 30 2.34 3.39 -5.56
C GLU A 30 1.03 3.20 -4.81
N LEU A 31 -0.09 3.31 -5.54
CA LEU A 31 -1.42 3.05 -4.99
C LEU A 31 -1.60 1.55 -4.77
N ILE A 32 -2.05 1.18 -3.59
CA ILE A 32 -2.16 -0.21 -3.11
C ILE A 32 -3.55 -0.81 -3.39
N ASN A 33 -4.55 0.01 -3.75
CA ASN A 33 -5.80 -0.47 -4.34
C ASN A 33 -5.71 -0.43 -5.87
N ARG A 34 -5.30 -1.54 -6.47
CA ARG A 34 -5.74 -1.90 -7.82
C ARG A 34 -6.84 -2.92 -7.65
N ASP A 35 -8.07 -2.51 -7.94
CA ASP A 35 -9.22 -3.40 -8.08
C ASP A 35 -8.97 -4.41 -9.22
N GLU A 36 -8.60 -5.64 -8.85
CA GLU A 36 -9.13 -6.90 -9.40
C GLU A 36 -9.22 -7.96 -8.28
#